data_AF-A0A395HX75-F1
#
_entry.id   AF-A0A395HX75-F1
#
_cell.length_a   1.000
_cell.length_b   1.000
_cell.length_c   1.000
_cell.angle_alpha   90.00
_cell.angle_beta   90.00
_cell.angle_gamma   90.00
#
_symmetry.space_group_name_H-M   'P 1'
#
loop_
_entity.id
_entity.type
_entity.pdbx_description
1 polymer ?
#
loop_
_entity_poly.entity_id
_entity_poly.type
_entity_poly.pdbx_seq_one_letter_code
_entity_poly.pdbx_strand_id
1 'polypeptide(L)'
;MKGAHRSASQLWASAKRKLFPRGDDDDSHFLKLDPHCHSYQESVDSTLFGDYQDGFYKYSQELLQKRGEESYNRLAEEMGLRSSGSTAVSYASAQMVPIERPSLPYTIGHPDWSLVNGLVRFMDSAGNEDLTDWVNSVMNVYTKVYSIAKFVVVVFYFYNVDLDDNEGLLAHIRRAEELVAAESIKDLVRAVETLYYALYSRLVMEIANAELCSYFHLGIPRVSTEDGFMLPEQHSTLNMLLVCKEALDSPTVCTIFSKDILRQHQAGLVRRAVNMIMATGFSLDDLVGYRRYTLALLEDRASEFRRKWDGPGLTYQMPPKEVLILGSEKFMSFAPRDAIRTKIPQLHLSFLQENAVDPAVWEQEVILGHRQAVLAILESRVVGEIRHADSRRDPIIYARQRRCTCRSACSCAVACTMDPERICPCAGWNLTIMLLRDHRYYPNMKLGDRCIILAKAIFEAISTIRKDEEDLCYLAVEMRGALTVIADEVYKQRAASGH
;
A
#
# COMPACT_ATOMS: atom_id res chain seq x y z
N MET A 1 37.87 -12.88 -19.71
CA MET A 1 37.80 -11.80 -18.69
C MET A 1 36.75 -12.20 -17.68
N LYS A 2 37.11 -12.29 -16.41
CA LYS A 2 36.25 -12.83 -15.33
C LYS A 2 35.17 -11.79 -14.98
N GLY A 3 33.91 -12.13 -15.22
CA GLY A 3 32.75 -11.35 -14.76
C GLY A 3 32.56 -11.51 -13.26
N ALA A 4 32.47 -10.38 -12.56
CA ALA A 4 32.17 -10.34 -11.14
C ALA A 4 30.67 -10.65 -10.93
N HIS A 5 30.35 -11.92 -10.69
CA HIS A 5 29.05 -12.31 -10.14
C HIS A 5 28.94 -11.74 -8.71
N ARG A 6 28.10 -10.72 -8.52
CA ARG A 6 27.68 -10.29 -7.18
C ARG A 6 26.78 -11.36 -6.59
N SER A 7 27.26 -12.01 -5.54
CA SER A 7 26.55 -13.04 -4.77
C SER A 7 25.30 -12.48 -4.08
N ALA A 8 24.18 -13.22 -4.13
CA ALA A 8 22.93 -12.95 -3.41
C ALA A 8 23.11 -12.72 -1.88
N SER A 9 24.26 -13.11 -1.32
CA SER A 9 24.62 -12.87 0.08
C SER A 9 24.86 -11.40 0.45
N GLN A 10 25.26 -10.55 -0.51
CA GLN A 10 25.53 -9.12 -0.24
C GLN A 10 24.25 -8.27 -0.26
N LEU A 11 23.25 -8.64 -1.08
CA LEU A 11 21.93 -8.00 -1.08
C LEU A 11 21.15 -8.32 0.21
N TRP A 12 21.28 -9.54 0.74
CA TRP A 12 20.77 -9.89 2.05
C TRP A 12 21.42 -9.02 3.14
N ALA A 13 22.74 -8.82 3.13
CA ALA A 13 23.42 -8.00 4.14
C ALA A 13 22.87 -6.56 4.25
N SER A 14 22.48 -5.95 3.11
CA SER A 14 21.84 -4.63 3.06
C SER A 14 20.38 -4.65 3.54
N ALA A 15 19.63 -5.71 3.24
CA ALA A 15 18.27 -5.90 3.75
C ALA A 15 18.26 -6.19 5.27
N LYS A 16 19.22 -6.96 5.79
CA LYS A 16 19.32 -7.32 7.22
C LYS A 16 19.48 -6.11 8.14
N ARG A 17 20.28 -5.13 7.72
CA ARG A 17 20.50 -3.90 8.49
C ARG A 17 19.26 -2.99 8.53
N LYS A 18 18.36 -3.12 7.56
CA LYS A 18 17.09 -2.37 7.52
C LYS A 18 15.91 -3.12 8.15
N LEU A 19 15.93 -4.46 8.11
CA LEU A 19 14.86 -5.31 8.62
C LEU A 19 14.96 -5.60 10.13
N PHE A 20 16.12 -5.40 10.77
CA PHE A 20 16.32 -5.64 12.20
C PHE A 20 17.33 -4.65 12.82
N PRO A 21 16.89 -3.50 13.37
CA PRO A 21 17.76 -2.65 14.16
C PRO A 21 18.08 -3.37 15.48
N ARG A 22 19.37 -3.59 15.78
CA ARG A 22 19.82 -3.88 17.15
C ARG A 22 19.92 -2.54 17.89
N GLY A 23 19.22 -2.38 19.01
CA GLY A 23 19.65 -1.45 20.06
C GLY A 23 20.98 -1.95 20.65
N ASP A 24 21.92 -1.13 21.09
CA ASP A 24 21.79 0.21 21.67
C ASP A 24 23.04 1.07 21.40
N ASP A 25 22.87 2.37 21.66
CA ASP A 25 23.82 3.42 22.07
C ASP A 25 24.85 4.02 21.09
N ASP A 26 24.82 5.36 21.12
CA ASP A 26 25.75 6.39 20.66
C ASP A 26 25.95 6.71 19.17
N ASP A 27 25.50 7.93 18.86
CA ASP A 27 26.13 9.01 18.10
C ASP A 27 26.69 8.80 16.68
N SER A 28 26.06 9.56 15.78
CA SER A 28 26.67 10.25 14.64
C SER A 28 27.45 9.39 13.65
N HIS A 29 26.78 8.91 12.59
CA HIS A 29 27.41 8.85 11.26
C HIS A 29 26.33 8.78 10.17
N PHE A 30 25.90 9.96 9.72
CA PHE A 30 25.30 10.16 8.41
C PHE A 30 26.29 9.67 7.34
N LEU A 31 25.95 8.61 6.60
CA LEU A 31 26.66 8.24 5.37
C LEU A 31 25.68 7.95 4.24
N LYS A 32 25.50 9.01 3.44
CA LYS A 32 25.68 9.05 1.98
C LYS A 32 25.04 7.91 1.18
N LEU A 33 23.87 8.21 0.62
CA LEU A 33 23.36 7.53 -0.57
C LEU A 33 24.27 7.81 -1.76
N ASP A 34 24.47 6.76 -2.56
CA ASP A 34 25.31 6.65 -3.75
C ASP A 34 24.75 7.53 -4.90
N PRO A 35 25.56 8.34 -5.63
CA PRO A 35 25.08 9.39 -6.55
C PRO A 35 24.63 8.93 -7.93
N HIS A 36 24.50 7.62 -8.19
CA HIS A 36 24.35 7.11 -9.57
C HIS A 36 22.91 6.88 -10.05
N CYS A 37 21.90 7.42 -9.36
CA CYS A 37 20.53 7.53 -9.89
C CYS A 37 20.31 8.93 -10.49
N HIS A 38 20.83 9.17 -11.70
CA HIS A 38 20.29 10.17 -12.62
C HIS A 38 18.98 9.61 -13.22
N SER A 39 17.93 10.34 -13.59
CA SER A 39 17.53 11.75 -13.46
C SER A 39 16.11 11.79 -14.05
N TYR A 40 15.11 12.30 -13.34
CA TYR A 40 13.94 12.91 -13.98
C TYR A 40 13.77 14.26 -13.33
N GLN A 41 14.01 15.28 -14.13
CA GLN A 41 14.21 16.66 -13.75
C GLN A 41 12.93 17.40 -14.14
N GLU A 42 12.10 17.77 -13.16
CA GLU A 42 11.15 18.85 -13.30
C GLU A 42 11.58 19.98 -12.36
N SER A 43 11.83 21.12 -13.00
CA SER A 43 12.31 22.36 -12.44
C SER A 43 11.24 23.06 -11.60
N VAL A 44 11.55 23.35 -10.34
CA VAL A 44 11.00 24.51 -9.63
C VAL A 44 12.13 25.14 -8.84
N ASP A 45 12.62 26.28 -9.33
CA ASP A 45 13.51 27.16 -8.60
C ASP A 45 12.80 27.64 -7.32
N SER A 46 13.35 27.28 -6.16
CA SER A 46 13.05 27.94 -4.89
C SER A 46 14.32 28.63 -4.42
N THR A 47 14.41 29.90 -4.78
CA THR A 47 15.43 30.85 -4.35
C THR A 47 15.38 31.05 -2.84
N LEU A 48 16.57 31.01 -2.25
CA LEU A 48 16.89 31.38 -0.87
C LEU A 48 16.42 32.81 -0.56
N PHE A 49 15.48 32.97 0.36
CA PHE A 49 15.24 34.23 1.06
C PHE A 49 15.44 34.01 2.55
N GLY A 50 16.63 34.37 3.04
CA GLY A 50 16.93 34.46 4.46
C GLY A 50 16.50 35.82 5.01
N ASP A 51 15.92 35.81 6.20
CA ASP A 51 15.35 36.94 6.97
C ASP A 51 16.33 38.08 7.34
N TYR A 52 17.48 38.19 6.66
CA TYR A 52 18.54 39.16 6.93
C TYR A 52 18.69 40.25 5.85
N GLN A 53 17.74 40.34 4.91
CA GLN A 53 17.72 41.39 3.88
C GLN A 53 16.50 42.33 3.95
N ASP A 54 15.76 42.33 5.05
CA ASP A 54 14.78 43.41 5.28
C ASP A 54 15.52 44.69 5.68
N GLY A 55 15.39 45.73 4.83
CA GLY A 55 15.97 47.04 5.05
C GLY A 55 15.47 47.72 6.33
N PHE A 56 14.33 47.29 6.87
CA PHE A 56 13.80 47.78 8.13
C PHE A 56 14.64 47.36 9.33
N TYR A 57 15.12 46.10 9.34
CA TYR A 57 15.91 45.54 10.44
C TYR A 57 17.30 46.19 10.54
N LYS A 58 17.92 46.49 9.39
CA LYS A 58 19.19 47.24 9.34
C LYS A 58 19.06 48.65 9.87
N TYR A 59 17.95 49.33 9.56
CA TYR A 59 17.73 50.71 10.00
C TYR A 59 17.50 50.80 11.53
N SER A 60 16.73 49.87 12.09
CA SER A 60 16.52 49.80 13.55
C SER A 60 17.80 49.45 14.31
N GLN A 61 18.63 48.56 13.77
CA GLN A 61 19.87 48.15 14.41
C GLN A 61 20.96 49.23 14.32
N GLU A 62 21.04 49.97 13.21
CA GLU A 62 21.96 51.11 13.07
C GLU A 62 21.57 52.30 13.97
N LEU A 63 20.27 52.55 14.19
CA LEU A 63 19.79 53.58 15.12
C LEU A 63 20.11 53.24 16.58
N LEU A 64 19.92 51.97 16.96
CA LEU A 64 20.27 51.47 18.29
C LEU A 64 21.78 51.51 18.55
N GLN A 65 22.60 51.21 17.52
CA GLN A 65 24.06 51.24 17.64
C GLN A 65 24.67 52.65 17.62
N LYS A 66 24.11 53.61 16.86
CA LYS A 66 24.68 54.97 16.76
C LYS A 66 24.20 55.95 17.82
N ARG A 67 23.03 55.74 18.44
CA ARG A 67 22.43 56.74 19.35
C ARG A 67 22.00 56.22 20.73
N GLY A 68 22.15 54.92 20.99
CA GLY A 68 21.81 54.30 22.28
C GLY A 68 20.30 54.22 22.55
N GLU A 69 19.89 53.25 23.35
CA GLU A 69 18.47 52.97 23.70
C GLU A 69 17.76 54.19 24.32
N GLU A 70 18.48 55.01 25.09
CA GLU A 70 17.92 56.20 25.72
C GLU A 70 17.48 57.28 24.72
N SER A 71 18.15 57.40 23.57
CA SER A 71 17.76 58.37 22.54
C SER A 71 16.52 57.93 21.78
N TYR A 72 16.26 56.62 21.68
CA TYR A 72 15.07 56.09 21.02
C TYR A 72 13.83 56.28 21.89
N ASN A 73 13.94 56.02 23.19
CA ASN A 73 12.86 56.21 24.15
C ASN A 73 12.44 57.69 24.26
N ARG A 74 13.38 58.64 24.24
CA ARG A 74 13.05 60.09 24.20
C ARG A 74 12.34 60.50 22.91
N LEU A 75 12.72 59.93 21.77
CA LEU A 75 12.08 60.24 20.48
C LEU A 75 10.64 59.68 20.43
N ALA A 76 10.40 58.52 21.03
CA ALA A 76 9.06 57.93 21.17
C ALA A 76 8.16 58.73 22.13
N GLU A 77 8.73 59.28 23.20
CA GLU A 77 8.04 60.21 24.11
C GLU A 77 7.76 61.57 23.45
N GLU A 78 8.68 62.14 22.66
CA GLU A 78 8.47 63.38 21.89
C GLU A 78 7.41 63.22 20.78
N MET A 79 7.27 62.02 20.20
CA MET A 79 6.20 61.69 19.23
C MET A 79 4.83 61.41 19.90
N GLY A 80 4.70 61.60 21.21
CA GLY A 80 3.41 61.54 21.91
C GLY A 80 2.83 60.14 22.08
N LEU A 81 3.63 59.08 21.90
CA LEU A 81 3.22 57.69 22.13
C LEU A 81 3.21 57.40 23.63
N ARG A 82 2.20 57.89 24.35
CA ARG A 82 1.97 57.57 25.76
C ARG A 82 1.56 56.09 25.89
N SER A 83 2.42 55.27 26.50
CA SER A 83 2.06 53.93 26.94
C SER A 83 1.14 54.02 28.17
N SER A 84 -0.14 53.72 27.99
CA SER A 84 -1.07 53.55 29.11
C SER A 84 -0.81 52.20 29.78
N GLY A 85 -0.32 52.23 31.03
CA GLY A 85 0.06 51.05 31.83
C GLY A 85 -1.10 50.20 32.36
N SER A 86 -2.18 49.99 31.60
CA SER A 86 -3.38 49.25 32.05
C SER A 86 -3.84 48.14 31.09
N THR A 87 -2.99 47.65 30.19
CA THR A 87 -3.35 46.55 29.27
C THR A 87 -2.58 45.25 29.53
N ALA A 88 -1.49 45.26 30.29
CA ALA A 88 -0.69 44.06 30.53
C ALA A 88 -1.45 42.95 31.27
N VAL A 89 -2.30 43.31 32.23
CA VAL A 89 -3.07 42.33 33.03
C VAL A 89 -4.29 41.78 32.27
N SER A 90 -4.86 42.54 31.34
CA SER A 90 -5.98 42.08 30.50
C SER A 90 -5.53 41.22 29.31
N TYR A 91 -4.31 41.41 28.79
CA TYR A 91 -3.73 40.48 27.80
C TYR A 91 -3.18 39.20 28.46
N ALA A 92 -2.69 39.27 29.70
CA ALA A 92 -2.23 38.08 30.43
C ALA A 92 -3.36 37.10 30.76
N SER A 93 -4.60 37.60 30.92
CA SER A 93 -5.80 36.76 31.13
C SER A 93 -6.43 36.28 29.81
N ALA A 94 -5.99 36.80 28.66
CA ALA A 94 -6.41 36.38 27.32
C ALA A 94 -5.36 35.50 26.60
N GLN A 95 -4.23 35.18 27.25
CA GLN A 95 -3.36 34.10 26.79
C GLN A 95 -4.03 32.76 27.10
N MET A 96 -4.92 32.35 26.19
CA MET A 96 -5.28 30.94 26.06
C MET A 96 -3.97 30.17 25.95
N VAL A 97 -3.78 29.18 26.84
CA VAL A 97 -2.65 28.23 26.73
C VAL A 97 -2.62 27.76 25.28
N PRO A 98 -1.50 27.90 24.55
CA PRO A 98 -1.41 27.39 23.18
C PRO A 98 -1.86 25.94 23.22
N ILE A 99 -2.87 25.58 22.41
CA ILE A 99 -3.25 24.18 22.27
C ILE A 99 -1.98 23.48 21.77
N GLU A 100 -1.34 22.69 22.65
CA GLU A 100 -0.19 21.87 22.29
C GLU A 100 -0.59 21.04 21.08
N ARG A 101 0.12 21.20 19.97
CA ARG A 101 -0.16 20.49 18.72
C ARG A 101 0.68 19.22 18.69
N PRO A 102 0.14 18.09 18.20
CA PRO A 102 0.96 16.93 17.91
C PRO A 102 2.00 17.27 16.85
N SER A 103 3.22 16.76 16.98
CA SER A 103 4.21 16.85 15.90
C SER A 103 3.75 16.06 14.68
N LEU A 104 3.83 16.68 13.51
CA LEU A 104 3.65 15.99 12.23
C LEU A 104 4.96 15.28 11.83
N PRO A 105 4.89 14.07 11.22
CA PRO A 105 3.70 13.36 10.77
C PRO A 105 2.98 12.62 11.91
N TYR A 106 1.66 12.78 11.98
CA TYR A 106 0.83 12.10 12.96
C TYR A 106 0.47 10.69 12.48
N THR A 107 1.02 9.68 13.14
CA THR A 107 1.05 8.26 12.69
C THR A 107 0.83 7.28 13.85
N ILE A 108 0.58 6.00 13.54
CA ILE A 108 0.36 4.96 14.55
C ILE A 108 1.60 4.86 15.45
N GLY A 109 1.37 4.83 16.76
CA GLY A 109 2.43 4.77 17.77
C GLY A 109 2.98 6.12 18.21
N HIS A 110 2.57 7.23 17.58
CA HIS A 110 2.91 8.56 18.10
C HIS A 110 2.33 8.74 19.52
N PRO A 111 3.00 9.44 20.46
CA PRO A 111 2.46 9.67 21.81
C PRO A 111 1.05 10.26 21.80
N ASP A 112 0.82 11.21 20.90
CA ASP A 112 -0.49 11.84 20.69
C ASP A 112 -1.50 10.95 19.96
N TRP A 113 -1.09 9.82 19.36
CA TRP A 113 -1.98 8.82 18.76
C TRP A 113 -2.78 8.04 19.81
N SER A 114 -2.29 8.02 21.05
CA SER A 114 -2.96 7.34 22.15
C SER A 114 -4.25 8.04 22.57
N LEU A 115 -5.36 7.31 22.55
CA LEU A 115 -6.62 7.77 23.14
C LEU A 115 -6.58 7.89 24.67
N VAL A 116 -5.53 7.41 25.33
CA VAL A 116 -5.40 7.43 26.79
C VAL A 116 -4.73 8.72 27.26
N ASN A 117 -3.69 9.16 26.55
CA ASN A 117 -2.85 10.29 26.96
C ASN A 117 -2.73 11.40 25.90
N GLY A 118 -3.26 11.19 24.70
CA GLY A 118 -3.06 12.08 23.55
C GLY A 118 -4.16 13.11 23.35
N LEU A 119 -3.80 14.16 22.61
CA LEU A 119 -4.66 15.28 22.22
C LEU A 119 -5.89 14.86 21.39
N VAL A 120 -5.96 13.60 20.94
CA VAL A 120 -7.05 13.04 20.11
C VAL A 120 -8.40 13.26 20.75
N ARG A 121 -8.44 13.24 22.09
CA ARG A 121 -9.64 13.49 22.90
C ARG A 121 -10.30 14.84 22.65
N PHE A 122 -9.59 15.81 22.08
CA PHE A 122 -10.09 17.16 21.82
C PHE A 122 -10.37 17.43 20.33
N MET A 123 -10.19 16.44 19.44
CA MET A 123 -10.35 16.62 17.99
C MET A 123 -11.78 16.85 17.50
N ASP A 124 -12.78 16.29 18.18
CA ASP A 124 -14.19 16.43 17.76
C ASP A 124 -14.79 17.79 18.18
N SER A 125 -13.98 18.71 18.74
CA SER A 125 -14.43 20.03 19.18
C SER A 125 -14.49 20.97 17.98
N ALA A 126 -15.69 21.35 17.55
CA ALA A 126 -15.89 22.25 16.42
C ALA A 126 -15.27 23.64 16.70
N GLY A 127 -14.37 24.12 15.81
CA GLY A 127 -14.01 25.54 15.78
C GLY A 127 -12.60 25.94 15.34
N ASN A 128 -11.66 25.03 15.06
CA ASN A 128 -10.28 25.42 14.67
C ASN A 128 -9.93 25.00 13.24
N GLU A 129 -9.64 25.98 12.38
CA GLU A 129 -9.05 25.79 11.04
C GLU A 129 -7.75 24.96 11.09
N ASP A 130 -7.08 24.94 12.23
CA ASP A 130 -5.84 24.20 12.53
C ASP A 130 -5.98 22.67 12.67
N LEU A 131 -7.20 22.11 12.74
CA LEU A 131 -7.41 20.64 12.85
C LEU A 131 -7.34 19.92 11.50
N THR A 132 -7.38 20.66 10.39
CA THR A 132 -7.46 20.13 9.03
C THR A 132 -6.24 19.29 8.65
N ASP A 133 -5.03 19.75 8.99
CA ASP A 133 -3.78 19.05 8.69
C ASP A 133 -3.69 17.71 9.43
N TRP A 134 -4.22 17.68 10.65
CA TRP A 134 -4.23 16.47 11.46
C TRP A 134 -5.22 15.44 10.93
N VAL A 135 -6.43 15.87 10.58
CA VAL A 135 -7.42 15.02 9.91
C VAL A 135 -6.85 14.47 8.60
N ASN A 136 -6.16 15.29 7.82
CA ASN A 136 -5.48 14.86 6.60
C ASN A 136 -4.40 13.81 6.88
N SER A 137 -3.62 13.97 7.95
CA SER A 137 -2.63 12.97 8.38
C SER A 137 -3.28 11.64 8.76
N VAL A 138 -4.35 11.66 9.56
CA VAL A 138 -5.13 10.47 9.93
C VAL A 138 -5.69 9.79 8.68
N MET A 139 -6.23 10.57 7.74
CA MET A 139 -6.76 10.05 6.49
C MET A 139 -5.68 9.41 5.62
N ASN A 140 -4.48 9.99 5.57
CA ASN A 140 -3.35 9.40 4.85
C ASN A 140 -2.94 8.03 5.44
N VAL A 141 -2.93 7.91 6.77
CA VAL A 141 -2.67 6.63 7.43
C VAL A 141 -3.81 5.65 7.15
N TYR A 142 -5.06 6.08 7.30
CA TYR A 142 -6.25 5.28 7.01
C TYR A 142 -6.20 4.70 5.60
N THR A 143 -6.02 5.55 4.58
CA THR A 143 -6.09 5.13 3.17
C THR A 143 -5.01 4.10 2.84
N LYS A 144 -3.79 4.27 3.37
CA LYS A 144 -2.70 3.30 3.22
C LYS A 144 -3.05 1.96 3.88
N VAL A 145 -3.42 1.96 5.16
CA VAL A 145 -3.73 0.72 5.90
C VAL A 145 -4.91 0.00 5.27
N TYR A 146 -5.98 0.74 4.93
CA TYR A 146 -7.19 0.19 4.33
C TYR A 146 -6.95 -0.38 2.92
N SER A 147 -6.20 0.33 2.07
CA SER A 147 -5.90 -0.15 0.71
C SER A 147 -5.08 -1.44 0.74
N ILE A 148 -4.09 -1.52 1.63
CA ILE A 148 -3.30 -2.74 1.84
C ILE A 148 -4.19 -3.85 2.41
N ALA A 149 -5.06 -3.56 3.38
CA ALA A 149 -5.98 -4.54 3.95
C ALA A 149 -6.88 -5.15 2.88
N LYS A 150 -7.49 -4.33 2.01
CA LYS A 150 -8.34 -4.80 0.91
C LYS A 150 -7.57 -5.67 -0.07
N PHE A 151 -6.38 -5.24 -0.49
CA PHE A 151 -5.53 -6.01 -1.39
C PHE A 151 -5.16 -7.38 -0.78
N VAL A 152 -4.67 -7.39 0.46
CA VAL A 152 -4.26 -8.60 1.17
C VAL A 152 -5.44 -9.56 1.36
N VAL A 153 -6.64 -9.06 1.70
CA VAL A 153 -7.85 -9.89 1.78
C VAL A 153 -8.16 -10.58 0.46
N VAL A 154 -7.99 -9.88 -0.68
CA VAL A 154 -8.21 -10.52 -1.97
C VAL A 154 -7.17 -11.59 -2.25
N VAL A 155 -5.89 -11.33 -2.03
CA VAL A 155 -4.83 -12.36 -2.13
C VAL A 155 -5.21 -13.58 -1.29
N PHE A 156 -5.66 -13.35 -0.06
CA PHE A 156 -6.11 -14.37 0.87
C PHE A 156 -7.31 -15.15 0.36
N TYR A 157 -8.31 -14.51 -0.24
CA TYR A 157 -9.41 -15.24 -0.89
C TYR A 157 -8.93 -16.10 -2.07
N PHE A 158 -7.98 -15.62 -2.87
CA PHE A 158 -7.41 -16.37 -3.98
C PHE A 158 -6.76 -17.69 -3.54
N TYR A 159 -6.08 -17.67 -2.40
CA TYR A 159 -5.46 -18.84 -1.77
C TYR A 159 -6.34 -19.55 -0.73
N ASN A 160 -7.63 -19.18 -0.61
CA ASN A 160 -8.58 -19.71 0.38
C ASN A 160 -8.03 -19.70 1.83
N VAL A 161 -7.39 -18.59 2.19
CA VAL A 161 -7.02 -18.28 3.55
C VAL A 161 -8.29 -18.02 4.35
N ASP A 162 -8.40 -18.68 5.51
CA ASP A 162 -9.53 -18.45 6.41
C ASP A 162 -9.39 -17.10 7.12
N LEU A 163 -10.36 -16.22 6.86
CA LEU A 163 -10.45 -14.88 7.40
C LEU A 163 -11.71 -14.85 8.27
N ASP A 164 -11.52 -15.03 9.58
CA ASP A 164 -12.60 -15.02 10.57
C ASP A 164 -13.48 -13.76 10.41
N ASP A 165 -14.78 -13.96 10.24
CA ASP A 165 -15.76 -12.91 9.96
C ASP A 165 -16.14 -12.10 11.21
N ASN A 166 -16.16 -12.72 12.40
CA ASN A 166 -16.82 -12.11 13.56
C ASN A 166 -15.88 -11.18 14.35
N GLU A 167 -14.63 -11.60 14.57
CA GLU A 167 -13.60 -10.82 15.29
C GLU A 167 -12.26 -10.78 14.54
N GLY A 168 -12.25 -11.23 13.29
CA GLY A 168 -11.04 -11.25 12.46
C GLY A 168 -10.84 -9.98 11.64
N LEU A 169 -9.93 -10.08 10.69
CA LEU A 169 -9.54 -8.97 9.81
C LEU A 169 -10.75 -8.34 9.08
N LEU A 170 -11.73 -9.16 8.68
CA LEU A 170 -12.93 -8.69 7.97
C LEU A 170 -13.84 -7.82 8.84
N ALA A 171 -13.96 -8.13 10.14
CA ALA A 171 -14.70 -7.31 11.09
C ALA A 171 -14.05 -5.92 11.24
N HIS A 172 -12.72 -5.87 11.38
CA HIS A 172 -11.98 -4.61 11.47
C HIS A 172 -12.08 -3.76 10.19
N ILE A 173 -12.10 -4.40 9.01
CA ILE A 173 -12.29 -3.70 7.73
C ILE A 173 -13.69 -3.10 7.64
N ARG A 174 -14.74 -3.87 7.97
CA ARG A 174 -16.13 -3.36 7.95
C ARG A 174 -16.31 -2.16 8.89
N ARG A 175 -15.77 -2.26 10.11
CA ARG A 175 -15.78 -1.14 11.06
C ARG A 175 -15.03 0.09 10.54
N ALA A 176 -13.91 -0.10 9.86
CA ALA A 176 -13.15 0.99 9.25
C ALA A 176 -13.96 1.67 8.14
N GLU A 177 -14.67 0.92 7.30
CA GLU A 177 -15.54 1.45 6.24
C GLU A 177 -16.70 2.27 6.78
N GLU A 178 -17.36 1.79 7.84
CA GLU A 178 -18.46 2.50 8.49
C GLU A 178 -18.00 3.85 9.06
N LEU A 179 -16.80 3.90 9.64
CA LEU A 179 -16.27 5.09 10.31
C LEU A 179 -15.65 6.12 9.37
N VAL A 180 -15.34 5.77 8.10
CA VAL A 180 -14.89 6.77 7.11
C VAL A 180 -15.98 7.78 6.79
N ALA A 181 -17.23 7.32 6.76
CA ALA A 181 -18.38 8.18 6.53
C ALA A 181 -18.82 8.94 7.80
N ALA A 182 -18.31 8.55 8.97
CA ALA A 182 -18.64 9.19 10.23
C ALA A 182 -17.73 10.40 10.51
N GLU A 183 -18.29 11.41 11.19
CA GLU A 183 -17.54 12.63 11.56
C GLU A 183 -16.56 12.43 12.72
N SER A 184 -16.62 11.30 13.44
CA SER A 184 -15.76 11.07 14.60
C SER A 184 -14.35 10.63 14.20
N ILE A 185 -13.39 11.53 14.36
CA ILE A 185 -11.97 11.23 14.09
C ILE A 185 -11.40 10.29 15.15
N LYS A 186 -11.85 10.40 16.41
CA LYS A 186 -11.36 9.55 17.50
C LYS A 186 -11.64 8.08 17.27
N ASP A 187 -12.85 7.79 16.79
CA ASP A 187 -13.25 6.42 16.49
C ASP A 187 -12.52 5.90 15.26
N LEU A 188 -12.28 6.75 14.27
CA LEU A 188 -11.47 6.42 13.10
C LEU A 188 -10.01 6.09 13.49
N VAL A 189 -9.38 6.88 14.35
CA VAL A 189 -8.02 6.62 14.87
C VAL A 189 -7.94 5.25 15.53
N ARG A 190 -8.91 4.91 16.39
CA ARG A 190 -8.98 3.59 17.04
C ARG A 190 -9.15 2.45 16.03
N ALA A 191 -10.04 2.65 15.05
CA ALA A 191 -10.32 1.65 14.04
C ALA A 191 -9.11 1.38 13.15
N VAL A 192 -8.38 2.42 12.76
CA VAL A 192 -7.13 2.31 11.97
C VAL A 192 -6.04 1.57 12.73
N GLU A 193 -5.83 1.89 14.01
CA GLU A 193 -4.82 1.21 14.83
C GLU A 193 -5.14 -0.29 15.00
N THR A 194 -6.39 -0.62 15.34
CA THR A 194 -6.80 -2.02 15.50
C THR A 194 -6.74 -2.79 14.17
N LEU A 195 -7.14 -2.16 13.06
CA LEU A 195 -7.01 -2.72 11.72
C LEU A 195 -5.54 -2.96 11.35
N TYR A 196 -4.64 -2.01 11.66
CA TYR A 196 -3.20 -2.14 11.42
C TYR A 196 -2.62 -3.38 12.10
N TYR A 197 -2.84 -3.55 13.41
CA TYR A 197 -2.29 -4.71 14.13
C TYR A 197 -2.94 -6.04 13.71
N ALA A 198 -4.25 -6.05 13.44
CA ALA A 198 -4.95 -7.23 12.91
C ALA A 198 -4.42 -7.64 11.52
N LEU A 199 -4.21 -6.67 10.63
CA LEU A 199 -3.63 -6.88 9.32
C LEU A 199 -2.18 -7.35 9.42
N TYR A 200 -1.35 -6.65 10.18
CA TYR A 200 0.08 -6.93 10.30
C TYR A 200 0.31 -8.33 10.87
N SER A 201 -0.44 -8.71 11.92
CA SER A 201 -0.32 -10.04 12.52
C SER A 201 -0.64 -11.14 11.52
N ARG A 202 -1.73 -10.99 10.74
CA ARG A 202 -2.08 -11.97 9.73
C ARG A 202 -1.08 -11.98 8.57
N LEU A 203 -0.67 -10.81 8.10
CA LEU A 203 0.27 -10.67 7.00
C LEU A 203 1.61 -11.36 7.29
N VAL A 204 2.19 -11.15 8.48
CA VAL A 204 3.46 -11.78 8.87
C VAL A 204 3.33 -13.31 8.93
N MET A 205 2.21 -13.83 9.46
CA MET A 205 1.98 -15.28 9.47
C MET A 205 1.88 -15.86 8.05
N GLU A 206 1.20 -15.15 7.14
CA GLU A 206 1.03 -15.62 5.77
C GLU A 206 2.28 -15.44 4.91
N ILE A 207 3.14 -14.45 5.19
CA ILE A 207 4.49 -14.35 4.62
C ILE A 207 5.33 -15.58 5.00
N ALA A 208 5.32 -15.96 6.28
CA ALA A 208 6.03 -17.16 6.72
C ALA A 208 5.49 -18.43 6.05
N ASN A 209 4.17 -18.55 5.89
CA ASN A 209 3.54 -19.68 5.19
C ASN A 209 3.92 -19.72 3.69
N ALA A 210 3.85 -18.59 3.00
CA ALA A 210 4.20 -18.51 1.57
C ALA A 210 5.68 -18.82 1.34
N GLU A 211 6.57 -18.31 2.20
CA GLU A 211 8.00 -18.61 2.15
C GLU A 211 8.27 -20.09 2.45
N LEU A 212 7.61 -20.68 3.46
CA LEU A 212 7.75 -22.10 3.77
C LEU A 212 7.36 -22.97 2.55
N CYS A 213 6.29 -22.60 1.87
CA CYS A 213 5.84 -23.25 0.64
C CYS A 213 6.84 -23.10 -0.52
N SER A 214 7.56 -21.98 -0.61
CA SER A 214 8.55 -21.73 -1.67
C SER A 214 9.77 -22.66 -1.62
N TYR A 215 10.06 -23.28 -0.46
CA TYR A 215 11.14 -24.28 -0.35
C TYR A 215 10.79 -25.60 -1.04
N PHE A 216 9.52 -25.88 -1.30
CA PHE A 216 9.10 -27.13 -1.94
C PHE A 216 8.97 -26.97 -3.45
N HIS A 217 9.71 -27.80 -4.19
CA HIS A 217 9.77 -27.74 -5.65
C HIS A 217 9.01 -28.93 -6.22
N LEU A 218 7.76 -28.70 -6.63
CA LEU A 218 6.86 -29.75 -7.12
C LEU A 218 7.33 -30.36 -8.46
N GLY A 219 8.21 -29.69 -9.20
CA GLY A 219 8.78 -30.18 -10.46
C GLY A 219 7.79 -30.32 -11.63
N ILE A 220 6.52 -29.94 -11.45
CA ILE A 220 5.48 -30.01 -12.47
C ILE A 220 5.45 -28.69 -13.26
N PRO A 221 5.65 -28.71 -14.59
CA PRO A 221 5.49 -27.51 -15.41
C PRO A 221 4.04 -27.05 -15.37
N ARG A 222 3.81 -25.76 -15.10
CA ARG A 222 2.47 -25.16 -15.09
C ARG A 222 1.93 -25.12 -16.52
N VAL A 223 1.06 -26.06 -16.87
CA VAL A 223 0.35 -26.06 -18.15
C VAL A 223 -0.83 -25.10 -18.05
N SER A 224 -0.77 -23.99 -18.77
CA SER A 224 -1.89 -23.07 -18.91
C SER A 224 -2.98 -23.77 -19.72
N THR A 225 -4.05 -24.22 -19.06
CA THR A 225 -5.29 -24.55 -19.77
C THR A 225 -5.94 -23.25 -20.26
N GLU A 226 -6.51 -23.29 -21.45
CA GLU A 226 -7.12 -22.13 -22.11
C GLU A 226 -8.15 -21.41 -21.20
N ASP A 227 -8.14 -20.07 -21.27
CA ASP A 227 -9.12 -19.10 -20.75
C ASP A 227 -9.26 -18.81 -19.24
N GLY A 228 -8.39 -19.35 -18.36
CA GLY A 228 -8.43 -19.07 -16.91
C GLY A 228 -7.33 -18.14 -16.37
N PHE A 229 -7.66 -17.25 -15.43
CA PHE A 229 -6.64 -16.59 -14.60
C PHE A 229 -5.94 -17.64 -13.73
N MET A 230 -4.61 -17.67 -13.80
CA MET A 230 -3.77 -18.57 -13.01
C MET A 230 -3.17 -17.83 -11.82
N LEU A 231 -3.08 -18.49 -10.66
CA LEU A 231 -2.44 -17.90 -9.49
C LEU A 231 -0.93 -17.72 -9.74
N PRO A 232 -0.32 -16.65 -9.18
CA PRO A 232 1.12 -16.45 -9.26
C PRO A 232 1.92 -17.62 -8.67
N GLU A 233 3.23 -17.61 -8.91
CA GLU A 233 4.14 -18.51 -8.20
C GLU A 233 4.26 -18.12 -6.72
N GLN A 234 4.69 -19.09 -5.90
CA GLN A 234 4.86 -18.89 -4.45
C GLN A 234 5.80 -17.70 -4.18
N HIS A 235 6.87 -17.58 -4.97
CA HIS A 235 7.83 -16.49 -4.84
C HIS A 235 7.22 -15.12 -5.21
N SER A 236 6.51 -15.03 -6.34
CA SER A 236 5.84 -13.79 -6.74
C SER A 236 4.78 -13.37 -5.71
N THR A 237 4.02 -14.32 -5.15
CA THR A 237 3.05 -14.04 -4.07
C THR A 237 3.75 -13.57 -2.80
N LEU A 238 4.84 -14.22 -2.39
CA LEU A 238 5.67 -13.80 -1.27
C LEU A 238 6.16 -12.37 -1.45
N ASN A 239 6.66 -12.02 -2.64
CA ASN A 239 7.13 -10.67 -2.97
C ASN A 239 6.02 -9.63 -2.84
N MET A 240 4.80 -9.91 -3.32
CA MET A 240 3.65 -9.02 -3.13
C MET A 240 3.33 -8.80 -1.65
N LEU A 241 3.32 -9.87 -0.83
CA LEU A 241 3.06 -9.76 0.60
C LEU A 241 4.17 -8.99 1.35
N LEU A 242 5.43 -9.16 0.93
CA LEU A 242 6.56 -8.41 1.48
C LEU A 242 6.45 -6.91 1.16
N VAL A 243 6.05 -6.54 -0.06
CA VAL A 243 5.77 -5.14 -0.42
C VAL A 243 4.66 -4.57 0.44
N CYS A 244 3.58 -5.32 0.69
CA CYS A 244 2.52 -4.89 1.60
C CYS A 244 3.06 -4.65 3.02
N LYS A 245 3.94 -5.52 3.51
CA LYS A 245 4.56 -5.37 4.84
C LYS A 245 5.46 -4.13 4.90
N GLU A 246 6.31 -3.93 3.89
CA GLU A 246 7.19 -2.76 3.81
C GLU A 246 6.40 -1.45 3.77
N ALA A 247 5.26 -1.43 3.08
CA ALA A 247 4.37 -0.28 3.07
C ALA A 247 3.77 0.01 4.47
N LEU A 248 3.47 -1.02 5.27
CA LEU A 248 3.01 -0.88 6.66
C LEU A 248 4.13 -0.52 7.64
N ASP A 249 5.36 -0.91 7.36
CA ASP A 249 6.56 -0.56 8.13
C ASP A 249 7.03 0.89 7.88
N SER A 250 6.44 1.58 6.89
CA SER A 250 6.79 2.95 6.57
C SER A 250 6.60 3.87 7.78
N PRO A 251 7.54 4.80 8.07
CA PRO A 251 7.39 5.79 9.13
C PRO A 251 6.21 6.75 8.88
N THR A 252 5.68 6.78 7.66
CA THR A 252 4.46 7.53 7.31
C THR A 252 3.17 6.83 7.72
N VAL A 253 3.25 5.58 8.20
CA VAL A 253 2.12 4.76 8.67
C VAL A 253 2.26 4.49 10.17
N CYS A 254 3.43 4.01 10.60
CA CYS A 254 3.70 3.67 11.99
C CYS A 254 5.11 4.13 12.40
N THR A 255 5.20 4.87 13.51
CA THR A 255 6.47 5.34 14.09
C THR A 255 6.95 4.46 15.23
N ILE A 256 6.05 4.08 16.15
CA ILE A 256 6.37 3.20 17.28
C ILE A 256 5.51 1.94 17.21
N PHE A 257 6.17 0.80 17.01
CA PHE A 257 5.50 -0.48 16.83
C PHE A 257 5.38 -1.26 18.15
N SER A 258 4.14 -1.58 18.56
CA SER A 258 3.90 -2.39 19.77
C SER A 258 3.94 -3.89 19.46
N LYS A 259 5.00 -4.57 19.92
CA LYS A 259 5.11 -6.03 19.80
C LYS A 259 4.05 -6.76 20.64
N ASP A 260 3.62 -6.20 21.76
CA ASP A 260 2.72 -6.90 22.68
C ASP A 260 1.28 -6.97 22.14
N ILE A 261 0.78 -5.87 21.54
CA ILE A 261 -0.52 -5.87 20.85
C ILE A 261 -0.51 -6.90 19.72
N LEU A 262 0.57 -6.92 18.94
CA LEU A 262 0.70 -7.89 17.86
C LEU A 262 0.68 -9.34 18.36
N ARG A 263 1.43 -9.65 19.42
CA ARG A 263 1.47 -10.99 20.01
C ARG A 263 0.10 -11.47 20.45
N GLN A 264 -0.73 -10.57 20.99
CA GLN A 264 -2.12 -10.91 21.36
C GLN A 264 -2.94 -11.32 20.14
N HIS A 265 -2.86 -10.57 19.04
CA HIS A 265 -3.53 -10.94 17.79
C HIS A 265 -3.02 -12.27 17.22
N GLN A 266 -1.70 -12.48 17.19
CA GLN A 266 -1.10 -13.73 16.71
C GLN A 266 -1.53 -14.93 17.57
N ALA A 267 -1.51 -14.80 18.89
CA ALA A 267 -1.93 -15.87 19.80
C ALA A 267 -3.40 -16.28 19.57
N GLY A 268 -4.29 -15.33 19.26
CA GLY A 268 -5.68 -15.62 18.89
C GLY A 268 -5.79 -16.42 17.60
N LEU A 269 -5.01 -16.05 16.56
CA LEU A 269 -4.97 -16.77 15.29
C LEU A 269 -4.43 -18.20 15.44
N VAL A 270 -3.32 -18.36 16.17
CA VAL A 270 -2.71 -19.67 16.42
C VAL A 270 -3.65 -20.58 17.19
N ARG A 271 -4.29 -20.06 18.25
CA ARG A 271 -5.24 -20.85 19.06
C ARG A 271 -6.40 -21.40 18.22
N ARG A 272 -6.97 -20.58 17.33
CA ARG A 272 -8.03 -21.02 16.42
C ARG A 272 -7.54 -22.12 15.47
N ALA A 273 -6.36 -21.94 14.89
CA ALA A 273 -5.78 -22.93 14.00
C ALA A 273 -5.51 -24.27 14.72
N VAL A 274 -4.99 -24.23 15.95
CA VAL A 274 -4.79 -25.42 16.77
C VAL A 274 -6.12 -26.12 17.06
N ASN A 275 -7.16 -25.38 17.44
CA ASN A 275 -8.48 -25.96 17.71
C ASN A 275 -9.08 -26.63 16.45
N MET A 276 -8.88 -26.03 15.28
CA MET A 276 -9.31 -26.62 14.01
C MET A 276 -8.59 -27.95 13.76
N ILE A 277 -7.27 -27.99 13.94
CA ILE A 277 -6.49 -29.23 13.76
C ILE A 277 -6.90 -30.32 14.74
N MET A 278 -7.17 -29.96 16.00
CA MET A 278 -7.66 -30.91 17.00
C MET A 278 -9.02 -31.50 16.61
N ALA A 279 -9.87 -30.73 15.92
CA ALA A 279 -11.18 -31.18 15.46
C ALA A 279 -11.09 -32.03 14.17
N THR A 280 -10.23 -31.66 13.22
CA THR A 280 -10.13 -32.32 11.90
C THR A 280 -9.11 -33.44 11.85
N GLY A 281 -8.17 -33.46 12.79
CA GLY A 281 -6.97 -34.30 12.74
C GLY A 281 -5.87 -33.74 11.84
N PHE A 282 -4.67 -34.28 11.98
CA PHE A 282 -3.49 -33.99 11.16
C PHE A 282 -2.96 -35.29 10.56
N SER A 283 -2.68 -35.29 9.26
CA SER A 283 -2.11 -36.44 8.55
C SER A 283 -0.88 -36.03 7.75
N LEU A 284 0.14 -36.88 7.75
CA LEU A 284 1.36 -36.72 6.93
C LEU A 284 1.26 -37.38 5.55
N ASP A 285 0.15 -38.07 5.27
CA ASP A 285 -0.07 -38.75 4.00
C ASP A 285 -0.73 -37.79 3.01
N ASP A 286 0.08 -36.96 2.37
CA ASP A 286 -0.34 -36.08 1.29
C ASP A 286 0.14 -36.62 -0.07
N LEU A 287 -0.61 -36.29 -1.15
CA LEU A 287 -0.40 -36.86 -2.49
C LEU A 287 0.99 -36.55 -3.08
N VAL A 288 1.60 -35.44 -2.66
CA VAL A 288 2.84 -34.91 -3.24
C VAL A 288 4.04 -34.99 -2.29
N GLY A 289 3.85 -35.45 -1.05
CA GLY A 289 4.89 -35.55 -0.01
C GLY A 289 5.31 -34.21 0.62
N TYR A 290 4.54 -33.14 0.40
CA TYR A 290 4.77 -31.79 0.92
C TYR A 290 4.85 -31.75 2.44
N ARG A 291 3.95 -32.46 3.14
CA ARG A 291 3.84 -32.38 4.59
C ARG A 291 5.05 -33.01 5.28
N ARG A 292 5.51 -34.15 4.76
CA ARG A 292 6.73 -34.83 5.25
C ARG A 292 7.99 -34.01 4.96
N TYR A 293 8.11 -33.46 3.76
CA TYR A 293 9.22 -32.57 3.40
C TYR A 293 9.29 -31.36 4.35
N THR A 294 8.17 -30.67 4.52
CA THR A 294 8.07 -29.47 5.36
C THR A 294 8.34 -29.79 6.82
N LEU A 295 7.87 -30.93 7.34
CA LEU A 295 8.16 -31.36 8.69
C LEU A 295 9.68 -31.54 8.92
N ALA A 296 10.38 -32.19 8.00
CA ALA A 296 11.83 -32.37 8.08
C ALA A 296 12.57 -31.02 8.07
N LEU A 297 12.13 -30.06 7.25
CA LEU A 297 12.69 -28.71 7.20
C LEU A 297 12.48 -27.95 8.53
N LEU A 298 11.32 -28.11 9.16
CA LEU A 298 10.99 -27.47 10.44
C LEU A 298 11.68 -28.14 11.65
N GLU A 299 12.08 -29.40 11.52
CA GLU A 299 12.86 -30.15 12.52
C GLU A 299 14.34 -29.76 12.52
N ASP A 300 14.89 -29.47 11.35
CA ASP A 300 16.25 -29.00 11.22
C ASP A 300 16.39 -27.53 11.67
N ARG A 301 16.99 -27.31 12.85
CA ARG A 301 17.28 -25.97 13.37
C ARG A 301 18.27 -25.17 12.51
N ALA A 302 19.08 -25.85 11.69
CA ALA A 302 20.03 -25.21 10.79
C ALA A 302 19.39 -24.79 9.45
N SER A 303 18.15 -25.19 9.19
CA SER A 303 17.45 -24.84 7.94
C SER A 303 17.33 -23.34 7.77
N GLU A 304 17.34 -22.88 6.53
CA GLU A 304 17.24 -21.45 6.20
C GLU A 304 15.97 -20.83 6.80
N PHE A 305 14.85 -21.55 6.73
CA PHE A 305 13.58 -21.14 7.31
C PHE A 305 13.70 -20.94 8.83
N ARG A 306 14.21 -21.93 9.57
CA ARG A 306 14.36 -21.83 11.04
C ARG A 306 15.32 -20.71 11.42
N ARG A 307 16.45 -20.59 10.74
CA ARG A 307 17.41 -19.50 10.99
C ARG A 307 16.81 -18.10 10.81
N LYS A 308 15.81 -17.97 9.94
CA LYS A 308 15.11 -16.71 9.67
C LYS A 308 13.98 -16.43 10.66
N TRP A 309 13.20 -17.46 11.03
CA TRP A 309 11.93 -17.30 11.75
C TRP A 309 11.95 -17.75 13.22
N ASP A 310 13.05 -18.35 13.69
CA ASP A 310 13.21 -18.89 15.07
C ASP A 310 14.18 -18.05 15.94
N GLY A 311 14.43 -16.80 15.54
CA GLY A 311 15.34 -15.88 16.22
C GLY A 311 14.71 -15.14 17.42
N PRO A 312 15.50 -14.81 18.46
CA PRO A 312 15.02 -13.98 19.56
C PRO A 312 14.70 -12.56 19.07
N GLY A 313 13.63 -11.96 19.62
CA GLY A 313 13.23 -10.59 19.31
C GLY A 313 12.38 -10.41 18.05
N LEU A 314 12.08 -11.50 17.32
CA LEU A 314 11.21 -11.49 16.16
C LEU A 314 9.77 -11.10 16.52
N THR A 315 9.17 -10.36 15.60
CA THR A 315 7.77 -9.95 15.61
C THR A 315 6.82 -11.13 15.30
N TYR A 316 7.35 -12.19 14.72
CA TYR A 316 6.63 -13.42 14.41
C TYR A 316 6.76 -14.42 15.57
N GLN A 317 5.62 -14.87 16.10
CA GLN A 317 5.58 -16.05 16.97
C GLN A 317 5.31 -17.28 16.12
N MET A 318 6.32 -18.15 16.00
CA MET A 318 6.22 -19.37 15.22
C MET A 318 5.17 -20.32 15.81
N PRO A 319 4.12 -20.68 15.06
CA PRO A 319 3.11 -21.63 15.50
C PRO A 319 3.67 -23.06 15.62
N PRO A 320 2.89 -24.00 16.21
CA PRO A 320 3.18 -25.43 16.12
C PRO A 320 3.39 -25.88 14.67
N LYS A 321 4.23 -26.91 14.48
CA LYS A 321 4.66 -27.34 13.14
C LYS A 321 3.49 -27.76 12.27
N GLU A 322 2.50 -28.43 12.85
CA GLU A 322 1.28 -28.91 12.17
C GLU A 322 0.46 -27.73 11.64
N VAL A 323 0.34 -26.66 12.43
CA VAL A 323 -0.33 -25.40 12.02
C VAL A 323 0.40 -24.77 10.85
N LEU A 324 1.73 -24.74 10.89
CA LEU A 324 2.54 -24.19 9.81
C LEU A 324 2.40 -24.99 8.52
N ILE A 325 2.54 -26.32 8.61
CA ILE A 325 2.47 -27.22 7.45
C ILE A 325 1.11 -27.09 6.75
N LEU A 326 0.01 -27.17 7.49
CA LEU A 326 -1.33 -27.00 6.92
C LEU A 326 -1.57 -25.57 6.44
N GLY A 327 -1.04 -24.59 7.14
CA GLY A 327 -1.14 -23.18 6.79
C GLY A 327 -0.42 -22.83 5.50
N SER A 328 0.73 -23.45 5.21
CA SER A 328 1.55 -23.18 4.03
C SER A 328 1.13 -23.95 2.78
N GLU A 329 0.50 -25.12 2.95
CA GLU A 329 0.02 -25.99 1.86
C GLU A 329 -0.89 -25.28 0.86
N LYS A 330 -1.72 -24.33 1.31
CA LYS A 330 -2.65 -23.59 0.44
C LYS A 330 -1.96 -22.82 -0.70
N PHE A 331 -0.72 -22.36 -0.48
CA PHE A 331 0.07 -21.62 -1.47
C PHE A 331 0.61 -22.52 -2.59
N MET A 332 0.42 -23.84 -2.53
CA MET A 332 0.70 -24.74 -3.67
C MET A 332 -0.37 -24.69 -4.77
N SER A 333 -1.51 -24.02 -4.53
CA SER A 333 -2.61 -23.93 -5.49
C SER A 333 -2.20 -23.11 -6.72
N PHE A 334 -2.49 -23.61 -7.92
CA PHE A 334 -2.23 -22.94 -9.21
C PHE A 334 -3.49 -22.32 -9.83
N ALA A 335 -4.67 -22.81 -9.45
CA ALA A 335 -5.95 -22.26 -9.87
C ALA A 335 -6.63 -21.52 -8.69
N PRO A 336 -7.33 -20.40 -8.95
CA PRO A 336 -8.15 -19.73 -7.96
C PRO A 336 -9.20 -20.70 -7.37
N ARG A 337 -9.45 -20.62 -6.07
CA ARG A 337 -10.47 -21.45 -5.41
C ARG A 337 -11.88 -20.91 -5.69
N ASP A 338 -12.86 -21.81 -5.86
CA ASP A 338 -14.24 -21.43 -6.21
C ASP A 338 -14.89 -20.43 -5.24
N ALA A 339 -14.47 -20.47 -3.97
CA ALA A 339 -14.94 -19.58 -2.91
C ALA A 339 -14.77 -18.08 -3.24
N ILE A 340 -13.86 -17.71 -4.15
CA ILE A 340 -13.69 -16.31 -4.58
C ILE A 340 -14.96 -15.80 -5.26
N ARG A 341 -15.63 -16.64 -6.05
CA ARG A 341 -16.85 -16.26 -6.80
C ARG A 341 -17.99 -15.88 -5.87
N THR A 342 -18.06 -16.50 -4.69
CA THR A 342 -19.07 -16.20 -3.66
C THR A 342 -18.65 -15.05 -2.74
N LYS A 343 -17.35 -14.84 -2.54
CA LYS A 343 -16.81 -13.86 -1.59
C LYS A 343 -16.63 -12.44 -2.17
N ILE A 344 -16.54 -12.31 -3.49
CA ILE A 344 -16.36 -11.01 -4.17
C ILE A 344 -17.52 -10.79 -5.14
N PRO A 345 -18.23 -9.64 -5.07
CA PRO A 345 -19.28 -9.31 -6.03
C PRO A 345 -18.75 -9.31 -7.47
N GLN A 346 -19.54 -9.85 -8.39
CA GLN A 346 -19.17 -9.90 -9.81
C GLN A 346 -19.71 -8.69 -10.55
N LEU A 347 -18.85 -8.04 -11.33
CA LEU A 347 -19.25 -6.95 -12.21
C LEU A 347 -19.70 -7.51 -13.55
N HIS A 348 -20.84 -7.06 -14.05
CA HIS A 348 -21.24 -7.38 -15.42
C HIS A 348 -20.43 -6.51 -16.40
N LEU A 349 -19.48 -7.14 -17.09
CA LEU A 349 -18.65 -6.48 -18.10
C LEU A 349 -19.31 -6.55 -19.48
N SER A 350 -19.75 -5.39 -19.98
CA SER A 350 -20.35 -5.27 -21.31
C SER A 350 -19.26 -5.23 -22.39
N PHE A 351 -18.73 -6.40 -22.74
CA PHE A 351 -17.84 -6.55 -23.90
C PHE A 351 -18.62 -6.36 -25.20
N LEU A 352 -17.99 -5.70 -26.17
CA LEU A 352 -18.53 -5.59 -27.52
C LEU A 352 -18.43 -6.96 -28.19
N GLN A 353 -19.56 -7.45 -28.69
CA GLN A 353 -19.62 -8.65 -29.51
C GLN A 353 -19.28 -8.26 -30.95
N GLU A 354 -18.40 -9.01 -31.60
CA GLU A 354 -17.98 -8.74 -32.99
C GLU A 354 -19.19 -8.71 -33.93
N ASN A 355 -20.17 -9.60 -33.70
CA ASN A 355 -21.39 -9.71 -34.50
C ASN A 355 -22.37 -8.54 -34.32
N ALA A 356 -22.13 -7.64 -33.36
CA ALA A 356 -22.99 -6.49 -33.08
C ALA A 356 -22.48 -5.19 -33.72
N VAL A 357 -21.32 -5.22 -34.36
CA VAL A 357 -20.70 -4.05 -35.02
C VAL A 357 -20.81 -4.23 -36.54
N ASP A 358 -21.07 -3.14 -37.27
CA ASP A 358 -21.02 -3.13 -38.73
C ASP A 358 -19.67 -3.68 -39.22
N PRO A 359 -19.65 -4.73 -40.07
CA PRO A 359 -18.41 -5.33 -40.59
C PRO A 359 -17.45 -4.31 -41.20
N ALA A 360 -17.96 -3.28 -41.91
CA ALA A 360 -17.11 -2.26 -42.52
C ALA A 360 -16.41 -1.38 -41.47
N VAL A 361 -17.09 -1.07 -40.38
CA VAL A 361 -16.52 -0.34 -39.24
C VAL A 361 -15.50 -1.22 -38.51
N TRP A 362 -15.81 -2.51 -38.34
CA TRP A 362 -14.88 -3.44 -37.69
C TRP A 362 -13.59 -3.64 -38.49
N GLU A 363 -13.67 -3.74 -39.82
CA GLU A 363 -12.50 -3.83 -40.69
C GLU A 363 -11.60 -2.58 -40.55
N GLN A 364 -12.19 -1.38 -40.54
CA GLN A 364 -11.44 -0.15 -40.29
C GLN A 364 -10.77 -0.17 -38.91
N GLU A 365 -11.47 -0.67 -37.89
CA GLU A 365 -10.93 -0.83 -36.54
C GLU A 365 -9.75 -1.80 -36.48
N VAL A 366 -9.79 -2.89 -37.25
CA VAL A 366 -8.67 -3.84 -37.38
C VAL A 366 -7.47 -3.16 -38.06
N ILE A 367 -7.68 -2.45 -39.17
CA ILE A 367 -6.62 -1.71 -39.87
C ILE A 367 -5.96 -0.69 -38.94
N LEU A 368 -6.74 0.08 -38.17
CA LEU A 368 -6.21 1.01 -37.19
C LEU A 368 -5.42 0.30 -36.08
N GLY A 369 -5.90 -0.86 -35.62
CA GLY A 369 -5.20 -1.70 -34.65
C GLY A 369 -3.81 -2.13 -35.15
N HIS A 370 -3.71 -2.59 -36.40
CA HIS A 370 -2.43 -2.93 -37.04
C HIS A 370 -1.51 -1.72 -37.18
N ARG A 371 -2.03 -0.56 -37.59
CA ARG A 371 -1.23 0.69 -37.67
C ARG A 371 -0.66 1.09 -36.32
N GLN A 372 -1.45 0.99 -35.24
CA GLN A 372 -1.00 1.27 -33.88
C GLN A 372 0.08 0.29 -33.42
N ALA A 373 -0.06 -1.00 -33.75
CA ALA A 373 0.95 -2.01 -33.43
C ALA A 373 2.26 -1.76 -34.18
N VAL A 374 2.20 -1.45 -35.48
CA VAL A 374 3.39 -1.08 -36.26
C VAL A 374 4.06 0.16 -35.68
N LEU A 375 3.28 1.19 -35.31
CA LEU A 375 3.82 2.38 -34.65
C LEU A 375 4.52 2.03 -33.33
N ALA A 376 3.89 1.18 -32.50
CA ALA A 376 4.47 0.72 -31.25
C ALA A 376 5.83 0.03 -31.48
N ILE A 377 5.92 -0.86 -32.47
CA ILE A 377 7.15 -1.57 -32.84
C ILE A 377 8.22 -0.57 -33.28
N LEU A 378 7.89 0.39 -34.14
CA LEU A 378 8.82 1.41 -34.63
C LEU A 378 9.34 2.32 -33.49
N GLU A 379 8.49 2.63 -32.51
CA GLU A 379 8.86 3.42 -31.33
C GLU A 379 9.50 2.60 -30.21
N SER A 380 9.68 1.28 -30.38
CA SER A 380 10.12 0.37 -29.30
C SER A 380 9.24 0.44 -28.04
N ARG A 381 7.93 0.62 -28.24
CA ARG A 381 6.89 0.67 -27.22
C ARG A 381 5.91 -0.48 -27.41
N VAL A 382 4.99 -0.65 -26.46
CA VAL A 382 3.91 -1.63 -26.57
C VAL A 382 2.60 -0.98 -27.02
N VAL A 383 1.76 -1.73 -27.74
CA VAL A 383 0.53 -1.20 -28.35
C VAL A 383 -0.42 -0.58 -27.33
N GLY A 384 -0.44 -1.08 -26.08
CA GLY A 384 -1.26 -0.52 -25.02
C GLY A 384 -0.84 0.90 -24.64
N GLU A 385 0.46 1.22 -24.62
CA GLU A 385 0.96 2.57 -24.34
C GLU A 385 0.64 3.55 -25.46
N ILE A 386 0.70 3.10 -26.73
CA ILE A 386 0.24 3.89 -27.87
C ILE A 386 -1.24 4.25 -27.71
N ARG A 387 -2.07 3.28 -27.31
CA ARG A 387 -3.51 3.49 -27.11
C ARG A 387 -3.83 4.44 -25.95
N HIS A 388 -3.02 4.46 -24.88
CA HIS A 388 -3.17 5.43 -23.80
C HIS A 388 -2.71 6.85 -24.20
N ALA A 389 -1.72 6.96 -25.10
CA ALA A 389 -1.26 8.24 -25.62
C ALA A 389 -2.17 8.84 -26.70
N ASP A 390 -3.03 8.03 -27.32
CA ASP A 390 -3.94 8.47 -28.38
C ASP A 390 -5.16 9.21 -27.80
N SER A 391 -5.12 10.54 -27.84
CA SER A 391 -6.21 11.39 -27.34
C SER A 391 -7.51 11.29 -28.15
N ARG A 392 -7.49 10.67 -29.34
CA ARG A 392 -8.67 10.57 -30.20
C ARG A 392 -9.67 9.52 -29.70
N ARG A 393 -9.23 8.59 -28.86
CA ARG A 393 -10.07 7.48 -28.41
C ARG A 393 -9.75 7.04 -26.99
N ASP A 394 -10.80 6.94 -26.18
CA ASP A 394 -10.68 6.51 -24.79
C ASP A 394 -10.21 5.03 -24.69
N PRO A 395 -9.17 4.74 -23.89
CA PRO A 395 -8.72 3.40 -23.53
C PRO A 395 -9.84 2.41 -23.19
N ILE A 396 -10.94 2.88 -22.57
CA ILE A 396 -12.06 2.04 -22.17
C ILE A 396 -12.74 1.35 -23.37
N ILE A 397 -12.74 1.98 -24.54
CA ILE A 397 -13.34 1.42 -25.75
C ILE A 397 -12.51 0.23 -26.24
N TYR A 398 -11.19 0.34 -26.23
CA TYR A 398 -10.30 -0.78 -26.57
C TYR A 398 -10.51 -1.95 -25.61
N ALA A 399 -10.61 -1.69 -24.31
CA ALA A 399 -10.85 -2.72 -23.31
C ALA A 399 -12.21 -3.43 -23.50
N ARG A 400 -13.28 -2.69 -23.88
CA ARG A 400 -14.58 -3.27 -24.25
C ARG A 400 -14.50 -4.16 -25.49
N GLN A 401 -13.62 -3.84 -26.44
CA GLN A 401 -13.32 -4.68 -27.61
C GLN A 401 -12.33 -5.81 -27.31
N ARG A 402 -12.00 -6.05 -26.03
CA ARG A 402 -10.99 -7.02 -25.59
C ARG A 402 -9.58 -6.80 -26.15
N ARG A 403 -9.29 -5.58 -26.60
CA ARG A 403 -7.97 -5.18 -27.11
C ARG A 403 -7.04 -4.81 -25.96
N CYS A 404 -5.75 -5.00 -26.17
CA CYS A 404 -4.73 -4.73 -25.16
C CYS A 404 -4.60 -3.23 -24.81
N THR A 405 -4.65 -2.91 -23.51
CA THR A 405 -4.39 -1.58 -22.95
C THR A 405 -3.29 -1.63 -21.88
N CYS A 406 -2.49 -2.69 -21.86
CA CYS A 406 -1.47 -2.91 -20.84
C CYS A 406 -0.20 -2.09 -21.11
N ARG A 407 0.50 -1.74 -20.04
CA ARG A 407 1.84 -1.14 -20.11
C ARG A 407 2.90 -2.21 -20.41
N SER A 408 4.10 -1.77 -20.74
CA SER A 408 5.28 -2.61 -21.00
C SER A 408 5.57 -3.65 -19.91
N ALA A 409 5.28 -3.32 -18.65
CA ALA A 409 5.39 -4.19 -17.48
C ALA A 409 4.64 -5.53 -17.58
N CYS A 410 3.55 -5.54 -18.36
CA CYS A 410 2.65 -6.68 -18.42
C CYS A 410 3.20 -7.78 -19.33
N SER A 411 3.14 -9.02 -18.88
CA SER A 411 3.55 -10.20 -19.65
C SER A 411 2.83 -10.35 -20.99
N CYS A 412 1.59 -9.84 -21.13
CA CYS A 412 0.87 -9.90 -22.40
C CYS A 412 1.35 -8.84 -23.41
N ALA A 413 2.09 -7.81 -22.99
CA ALA A 413 2.26 -6.57 -23.75
C ALA A 413 2.97 -6.81 -25.10
N VAL A 414 4.04 -7.62 -25.10
CA VAL A 414 4.78 -7.98 -26.32
C VAL A 414 3.91 -8.82 -27.26
N ALA A 415 3.30 -9.89 -26.77
CA ALA A 415 2.48 -10.77 -27.58
C ALA A 415 1.28 -10.04 -28.21
N CYS A 416 0.61 -9.18 -27.45
CA CYS A 416 -0.49 -8.36 -27.98
C CYS A 416 -0.04 -7.21 -28.90
N THR A 417 1.26 -6.87 -28.90
CA THR A 417 1.83 -5.90 -29.85
C THR A 417 2.17 -6.58 -31.17
N MET A 418 2.67 -7.81 -31.12
CA MET A 418 2.97 -8.62 -32.31
C MET A 418 1.71 -9.14 -33.01
N ASP A 419 0.66 -9.41 -32.24
CA ASP A 419 -0.66 -9.80 -32.74
C ASP A 419 -1.74 -8.86 -32.17
N PRO A 420 -2.09 -7.77 -32.88
CA PRO A 420 -3.02 -6.76 -32.39
C PRO A 420 -4.49 -7.19 -32.40
N GLU A 421 -4.84 -8.27 -33.10
CA GLU A 421 -6.18 -8.86 -33.15
C GLU A 421 -6.41 -9.84 -32.00
N ARG A 422 -5.33 -10.36 -31.40
CA ARG A 422 -5.38 -11.21 -30.21
C ARG A 422 -6.26 -10.63 -29.11
N ILE A 423 -7.15 -11.48 -28.58
CA ILE A 423 -7.90 -11.20 -27.36
C ILE A 423 -6.91 -11.04 -26.20
N CYS A 424 -6.88 -9.85 -25.60
CA CYS A 424 -5.99 -9.59 -24.49
C CYS A 424 -6.52 -10.28 -23.22
N PRO A 425 -5.73 -11.15 -22.56
CA PRO A 425 -6.16 -11.80 -21.32
C PRO A 425 -6.44 -10.77 -20.21
N CYS A 426 -5.80 -9.60 -20.28
CA CYS A 426 -5.94 -8.54 -19.29
C CYS A 426 -7.11 -7.58 -19.50
N ALA A 427 -7.85 -7.73 -20.60
CA ALA A 427 -8.91 -6.79 -20.94
C ALA A 427 -10.00 -6.71 -19.86
N GLY A 428 -10.34 -7.83 -19.22
CA GLY A 428 -11.41 -7.88 -18.22
C GLY A 428 -11.11 -7.06 -16.96
N TRP A 429 -9.95 -7.26 -16.33
CA TRP A 429 -9.60 -6.51 -15.13
C TRP A 429 -9.23 -5.06 -15.43
N ASN A 430 -8.62 -4.77 -16.59
CA ASN A 430 -8.41 -3.38 -17.01
C ASN A 430 -9.73 -2.64 -17.21
N LEU A 431 -10.70 -3.27 -17.88
CA LEU A 431 -12.04 -2.70 -18.05
C LEU A 431 -12.72 -2.49 -16.69
N THR A 432 -12.58 -3.45 -15.76
CA THR A 432 -13.11 -3.33 -14.40
C THR A 432 -12.55 -2.11 -13.68
N ILE A 433 -11.22 -1.90 -13.70
CA ILE A 433 -10.57 -0.74 -13.09
C ILE A 433 -11.08 0.57 -13.73
N MET A 434 -11.16 0.62 -15.05
CA MET A 434 -11.64 1.80 -15.78
C MET A 434 -13.10 2.14 -15.43
N LEU A 435 -13.98 1.14 -15.42
CA LEU A 435 -15.40 1.30 -15.07
C LEU A 435 -15.61 1.74 -13.62
N LEU A 436 -14.83 1.22 -12.68
CA LEU A 436 -14.99 1.56 -11.27
C LEU A 436 -14.34 2.89 -10.88
N ARG A 437 -13.35 3.37 -11.65
CA ARG A 437 -12.77 4.71 -11.45
C ARG A 437 -13.76 5.84 -11.76
N ASP A 438 -14.67 5.59 -12.70
CA ASP A 438 -15.74 6.52 -13.07
C ASP A 438 -17.05 6.15 -12.33
N HIS A 439 -17.42 6.98 -11.35
CA HIS A 439 -18.61 6.76 -10.51
C HIS A 439 -19.92 6.70 -11.29
N ARG A 440 -19.98 7.27 -12.49
CA ARG A 440 -21.19 7.31 -13.32
C ARG A 440 -21.70 5.92 -13.71
N TYR A 441 -20.80 4.92 -13.83
CA TYR A 441 -21.20 3.57 -14.22
C TYR A 441 -21.89 2.80 -13.09
N TYR A 442 -21.54 3.08 -11.83
CA TYR A 442 -22.07 2.35 -10.67
C TYR A 442 -22.31 3.29 -9.47
N PRO A 443 -23.19 4.30 -9.57
CA PRO A 443 -23.29 5.37 -8.58
C PRO A 443 -23.70 4.88 -7.18
N ASN A 444 -24.47 3.80 -7.10
CA ASN A 444 -25.03 3.29 -5.83
C ASN A 444 -24.17 2.17 -5.20
N MET A 445 -22.99 1.88 -5.74
CA MET A 445 -22.12 0.82 -5.20
C MET A 445 -21.46 1.30 -3.90
N LYS A 446 -21.61 0.52 -2.84
CA LYS A 446 -20.99 0.80 -1.53
C LYS A 446 -19.46 0.81 -1.64
N LEU A 447 -18.80 1.63 -0.82
CA LEU A 447 -17.34 1.73 -0.74
C LEU A 447 -16.68 0.35 -0.60
N GLY A 448 -17.15 -0.47 0.34
CA GLY A 448 -16.57 -1.79 0.61
C GLY A 448 -16.59 -2.72 -0.59
N ASP A 449 -17.71 -2.76 -1.33
CA ASP A 449 -17.90 -3.56 -2.55
C ASP A 449 -17.02 -3.04 -3.69
N ARG A 450 -16.98 -1.72 -3.89
CA ARG A 450 -16.15 -1.12 -4.93
C ARG A 450 -14.67 -1.38 -4.68
N CYS A 451 -14.19 -1.16 -3.46
CA CYS A 451 -12.79 -1.37 -3.09
C CYS A 451 -12.37 -2.83 -3.17
N ILE A 452 -13.24 -3.80 -2.84
CA ILE A 452 -12.89 -5.22 -2.96
C ILE A 452 -12.83 -5.68 -4.43
N ILE A 453 -13.71 -5.18 -5.30
CA ILE A 453 -13.67 -5.47 -6.74
C ILE A 453 -12.43 -4.82 -7.38
N LEU A 454 -12.11 -3.57 -6.99
CA LEU A 454 -10.87 -2.91 -7.41
C LEU A 454 -9.64 -3.69 -6.97
N ALA A 455 -9.58 -4.11 -5.70
CA ALA A 455 -8.49 -4.91 -5.16
C ALA A 455 -8.31 -6.23 -5.92
N LYS A 456 -9.41 -6.88 -6.33
CA LYS A 456 -9.37 -8.07 -7.20
C LYS A 456 -8.74 -7.78 -8.55
N ALA A 457 -9.22 -6.75 -9.24
CA ALA A 457 -8.69 -6.40 -10.56
C ALA A 457 -7.22 -5.97 -10.48
N ILE A 458 -6.82 -5.27 -9.39
CA ILE A 458 -5.44 -4.89 -9.11
C ILE A 458 -4.56 -6.12 -8.85
N PHE A 459 -5.03 -7.08 -8.05
CA PHE A 459 -4.30 -8.33 -7.82
C PHE A 459 -4.10 -9.13 -9.12
N GLU A 460 -5.14 -9.26 -9.94
CA GLU A 460 -5.05 -9.92 -11.25
C GLU A 460 -4.05 -9.18 -12.16
N ALA A 461 -4.06 -7.85 -12.17
CA ALA A 461 -3.10 -7.05 -12.95
C ALA A 461 -1.65 -7.24 -12.47
N ILE A 462 -1.38 -7.09 -11.17
CA ILE A 462 -0.04 -7.24 -10.58
C ILE A 462 0.49 -8.67 -10.81
N SER A 463 -0.39 -9.67 -10.77
CA SER A 463 -0.06 -11.07 -11.04
C SER A 463 0.41 -11.34 -12.47
N THR A 464 0.19 -10.39 -13.40
CA THR A 464 0.65 -10.49 -14.79
C THR A 464 1.91 -9.70 -15.11
N ILE A 465 2.54 -9.08 -14.11
CA ILE A 465 3.84 -8.43 -14.28
C ILE A 465 4.87 -9.46 -14.74
N ARG A 466 5.75 -9.03 -15.64
CA ARG A 466 6.81 -9.85 -16.22
C ARG A 466 7.84 -10.29 -15.18
N LYS A 467 8.20 -11.58 -15.18
CA LYS A 467 9.19 -12.17 -14.27
C LYS A 467 10.59 -11.57 -14.38
N ASP A 468 10.98 -11.13 -15.58
CA ASP A 468 12.28 -10.48 -15.82
C ASP A 468 12.34 -9.03 -15.30
N GLU A 469 11.21 -8.47 -14.90
CA GLU A 469 11.08 -7.15 -14.27
C GLU A 469 10.65 -7.24 -12.80
N GLU A 470 10.61 -8.46 -12.20
CA GLU A 470 10.29 -8.70 -10.78
C GLU A 470 11.44 -8.30 -9.83
N ASP A 471 12.06 -7.13 -10.04
CA ASP A 471 12.76 -6.48 -8.94
C ASP A 471 11.70 -6.06 -7.90
N LEU A 472 11.93 -6.38 -6.63
CA LEU A 472 11.08 -5.95 -5.51
C LEU A 472 10.83 -4.43 -5.55
N CYS A 473 11.83 -3.64 -5.95
CA CYS A 473 11.68 -2.19 -6.08
C CYS A 473 10.64 -1.82 -7.14
N TYR A 474 10.67 -2.50 -8.28
CA TYR A 474 9.74 -2.26 -9.38
C TYR A 474 8.31 -2.68 -8.99
N LEU A 475 8.17 -3.89 -8.43
CA LEU A 475 6.90 -4.39 -7.91
C LEU A 475 6.32 -3.41 -6.87
N ALA A 476 7.14 -2.85 -5.99
CA ALA A 476 6.71 -1.88 -4.99
C ALA A 476 6.15 -0.59 -5.63
N VAL A 477 6.74 -0.12 -6.72
CA VAL A 477 6.26 1.06 -7.45
C VAL A 477 4.92 0.77 -8.13
N GLU A 478 4.82 -0.33 -8.86
CA GLU A 478 3.59 -0.73 -9.55
C GLU A 478 2.44 -1.00 -8.57
N MET A 479 2.71 -1.72 -7.47
CA MET A 479 1.73 -1.95 -6.42
C MET A 479 1.29 -0.64 -5.76
N ARG A 480 2.22 0.26 -5.45
CA ARG A 480 1.88 1.58 -4.88
C ARG A 480 0.97 2.36 -5.82
N GLY A 481 1.32 2.45 -7.10
CA GLY A 481 0.53 3.14 -8.11
C GLY A 481 -0.83 2.49 -8.38
N ALA A 482 -0.96 1.19 -8.21
CA ALA A 482 -2.25 0.50 -8.34
C ALA A 482 -3.13 0.73 -7.10
N LEU A 483 -2.55 0.69 -5.89
CA LEU A 483 -3.29 0.88 -4.64
C LEU A 483 -3.78 2.31 -4.43
N THR A 484 -3.19 3.32 -5.09
CA THR A 484 -3.74 4.69 -5.06
C THR A 484 -5.17 4.76 -5.59
N VAL A 485 -5.57 3.85 -6.49
CA VAL A 485 -6.95 3.79 -7.01
C VAL A 485 -7.96 3.52 -5.90
N ILE A 486 -7.59 2.70 -4.91
CA ILE A 486 -8.43 2.42 -3.74
C ILE A 486 -8.42 3.61 -2.79
N ALA A 487 -7.26 4.26 -2.61
CA ALA A 487 -7.14 5.46 -1.80
C ALA A 487 -8.00 6.62 -2.34
N ASP A 488 -7.97 6.86 -3.66
CA ASP A 488 -8.78 7.87 -4.34
C ASP A 488 -10.28 7.65 -4.09
N GLU A 489 -10.71 6.39 -4.04
CA GLU A 489 -12.10 6.04 -3.77
C GLU A 489 -12.53 6.42 -2.35
N VAL A 490 -11.66 6.23 -1.37
CA VAL A 490 -11.91 6.67 0.01
C VAL A 490 -12.06 8.19 0.07
N TYR A 491 -11.19 8.94 -0.62
CA TYR A 491 -11.28 10.40 -0.67
C TYR A 491 -12.58 10.87 -1.33
N LYS A 492 -13.01 10.25 -2.43
CA LYS A 492 -14.29 10.53 -3.09
C LYS A 492 -15.48 10.28 -2.17
N GLN A 493 -15.49 9.15 -1.46
CA GLN A 493 -16.54 8.82 -0.50
C GLN A 493 -16.63 9.85 0.62
N ARG A 494 -15.48 10.25 1.19
CA ARG A 494 -15.45 11.24 2.27
C ARG A 494 -15.90 12.63 1.81
N ALA A 495 -15.52 13.04 0.61
CA ALA A 495 -16.00 14.29 0.01
C ALA A 495 -17.53 14.28 -0.21
N ALA A 496 -18.09 13.13 -0.60
CA ALA A 496 -19.53 12.97 -0.77
C ALA A 496 -20.32 12.93 0.55
N SER A 497 -19.69 12.52 1.67
CA SER A 497 -20.31 12.49 3.00
C SER A 497 -20.14 13.77 3.81
N GLY A 498 -19.29 14.72 3.36
CA GLY A 498 -19.07 16.03 3.98
C GLY A 498 -20.01 17.13 3.47
N HIS A 499 -21.15 16.75 2.88
CA HIS A 499 -22.28 17.60 2.50
C HIS A 499 -23.55 17.02 3.13
#